data_AF-A0A437GUJ3-F1
#
_entry.id   AF-A0A437GUJ3-F1
#
_cell.length_a   1.000
_cell.length_b   1.000
_cell.length_c   1.000
_cell.angle_alpha   90.00
_cell.angle_beta   90.00
_cell.angle_gamma   90.00
#
_symmetry.space_group_name_H-M   'P 1'
#
loop_
_entity.id
_entity.type
_entity.pdbx_description
1 polymer ?
#
loop_
_entity_poly.entity_id
_entity_poly.type
_entity_poly.pdbx_seq_one_letter_code
_entity_poly.pdbx_strand_id
1 'polypeptide(L)'
;MMERLSLADESPSRIEGSADHRPDVHLLAHRADFRLGEAKIRPSVRMVEGPDGKVAVEPRVMQVLLALADAQGAVLTRDDLLEICWQGRIVGDDAVNRTISAVRRIATETAAGFEVETIPRIGYRLSIDTIETGQSPRKLTRHHLSRRAVIASTGALAFVGASGGWLWTRSNQGREYAARIKEARRTLSGSDGHRAAVPMLEKLVAHDPTRAEGWGLLAHARYREGELAPKEFTASSIDRSEAAARKALAIDPQQTDALFAQALLRSGLDDWFVTERRLHHVLELAPRHVGALGVLTIMLQSVGRCTESRAMLERAAAIEPANPSLQFKRALKFWIFGEIDRADRTIDRARQLWPRDEWVWSARLMIYAFTGRPKAALAMIDTVAGWPATLQATTATVWRKGLLALDSRNPDDIAGARIAVLDSAPKGPSNAGNGVMLLSALGQLDAAFAVTDSLLLRRGKYIDDPRVSNDGRLINSEGWRRTQWLFIPATEALRGDPRFVTLCRDLGLIDYWRKSGQQPDAFIRGALPAKF
;
A
#
# COMPACT_ATOMS: atom_id res chain seq x y z
N MET A 1 -20.32 -37.10 -49.92
CA MET A 1 -18.97 -37.19 -50.50
C MET A 1 -18.06 -36.43 -49.53
N MET A 2 -17.62 -37.05 -48.42
CA MET A 2 -16.40 -37.87 -48.29
C MET A 2 -15.15 -37.09 -48.77
N GLU A 3 -14.05 -36.93 -48.05
CA GLU A 3 -13.56 -37.52 -46.79
C GLU A 3 -12.16 -36.93 -46.45
N ARG A 4 -11.65 -37.30 -45.26
CA ARG A 4 -10.29 -37.14 -44.66
C ARG A 4 -10.16 -35.92 -43.73
N LEU A 5 -10.31 -36.02 -42.40
CA LEU A 5 -9.78 -36.99 -41.40
C LEU A 5 -8.25 -37.17 -41.47
N SER A 6 -7.54 -36.56 -40.51
CA SER A 6 -6.33 -37.13 -39.92
C SER A 6 -6.38 -36.87 -38.41
N LEU A 7 -6.36 -37.96 -37.66
CA LEU A 7 -6.37 -38.05 -36.21
C LEU A 7 -4.98 -37.84 -35.61
N ALA A 8 -5.03 -37.44 -34.34
CA ALA A 8 -4.06 -37.42 -33.24
C ALA A 8 -2.75 -38.24 -33.34
N ASP A 9 -1.71 -37.68 -32.74
CA ASP A 9 -0.86 -38.40 -31.79
C ASP A 9 -0.39 -37.47 -30.64
N GLU A 10 -0.14 -38.06 -29.47
CA GLU A 10 -0.12 -37.51 -28.13
C GLU A 10 1.22 -36.85 -27.68
N SER A 11 1.10 -35.90 -26.74
CA SER A 11 1.97 -35.36 -25.65
C SER A 11 3.41 -35.91 -25.42
N PRO A 12 4.34 -35.24 -24.64
CA PRO A 12 4.13 -34.15 -23.66
C PRO A 12 5.23 -33.04 -23.55
N SER A 13 4.87 -31.98 -22.82
CA SER A 13 5.74 -31.17 -21.93
C SER A 13 7.12 -30.68 -22.42
N ARG A 14 7.26 -29.35 -22.57
CA ARG A 14 8.39 -28.63 -21.95
C ARG A 14 7.99 -27.23 -21.54
N ILE A 15 8.04 -27.01 -20.23
CA ILE A 15 8.06 -25.71 -19.59
C ILE A 15 9.49 -25.17 -19.77
N GLU A 16 9.65 -24.14 -20.61
CA GLU A 16 10.77 -23.20 -20.58
C GLU A 16 10.13 -21.83 -20.84
N GLY A 17 10.05 -20.86 -19.93
CA GLY A 17 10.97 -20.54 -18.85
C GLY A 17 11.96 -19.48 -19.34
N SER A 18 11.52 -18.23 -19.53
CA SER A 18 12.32 -17.00 -19.39
C SER A 18 11.51 -15.80 -19.90
N ALA A 19 10.82 -15.11 -18.99
CA ALA A 19 10.39 -13.74 -19.25
C ALA A 19 11.66 -12.86 -19.22
N ASP A 20 11.98 -12.28 -20.38
CA ASP A 20 13.09 -11.34 -20.62
C ASP A 20 13.12 -10.24 -19.56
N HIS A 21 14.03 -10.40 -18.58
CA HIS A 21 14.17 -9.53 -17.41
C HIS A 21 15.22 -8.46 -17.72
N ARG A 22 14.88 -7.49 -18.58
CA ARG A 22 15.81 -6.41 -18.91
C ARG A 22 16.05 -5.50 -17.70
N PRO A 23 17.32 -5.28 -17.29
CA PRO A 23 17.64 -4.26 -16.30
C PRO A 23 17.29 -2.89 -16.88
N ASP A 24 16.78 -1.99 -16.03
CA ASP A 24 16.30 -0.66 -16.41
C ASP A 24 17.40 0.17 -17.10
N VAL A 25 17.42 0.14 -18.44
CA VAL A 25 18.40 0.82 -19.30
C VAL A 25 18.20 2.35 -19.24
N HIS A 26 17.03 2.81 -18.76
CA HIS A 26 16.66 4.22 -18.74
C HIS A 26 17.57 5.06 -17.83
N LEU A 27 18.16 4.49 -16.77
CA LEU A 27 19.09 5.24 -15.91
C LEU A 27 20.44 5.53 -16.58
N LEU A 28 20.91 4.62 -17.44
CA LEU A 28 22.18 4.75 -18.16
C LEU A 28 22.07 5.71 -19.34
N ALA A 29 20.93 5.69 -20.06
CA ALA A 29 20.70 6.51 -21.24
C ALA A 29 20.74 8.03 -20.97
N HIS A 30 20.44 8.44 -19.73
CA HIS A 30 20.36 9.86 -19.33
C HIS A 30 21.53 10.31 -18.45
N ARG A 31 22.51 9.43 -18.16
CA ARG A 31 23.68 9.79 -17.37
C ARG A 31 24.75 10.42 -18.27
N ALA A 32 25.20 11.61 -17.91
CA ALA A 32 26.25 12.32 -18.63
C ALA A 32 27.59 11.56 -18.57
N ASP A 33 28.39 11.69 -19.64
CA ASP A 33 29.76 11.18 -19.68
C ASP A 33 30.63 11.96 -18.67
N PHE A 34 31.51 11.26 -17.95
CA PHE A 34 32.39 11.87 -16.95
C PHE A 34 33.75 11.16 -16.89
N ARG A 35 34.73 11.79 -16.21
CA ARG A 35 36.05 11.20 -15.97
C ARG A 35 36.12 10.56 -14.59
N LEU A 36 36.74 9.39 -14.53
CA LEU A 36 37.03 8.67 -13.29
C LEU A 36 38.47 8.16 -13.37
N GLY A 37 39.36 8.81 -12.62
CA GLY A 37 40.80 8.68 -12.82
C GLY A 37 41.21 9.10 -14.23
N GLU A 38 41.93 8.22 -14.92
CA GLU A 38 42.36 8.39 -16.31
C GLU A 38 41.32 7.93 -17.34
N ALA A 39 40.29 7.20 -16.91
CA ALA A 39 39.24 6.72 -17.80
C ALA A 39 38.10 7.73 -18.02
N LYS A 40 37.59 7.77 -19.25
CA LYS A 40 36.32 8.39 -19.61
C LYS A 40 35.21 7.33 -19.56
N ILE A 41 34.21 7.57 -18.71
CA ILE A 41 33.05 6.70 -18.53
C ILE A 41 31.91 7.25 -19.37
N ARG A 42 31.33 6.39 -20.22
CA ARG A 42 30.23 6.75 -21.15
C ARG A 42 29.03 5.84 -20.91
N PRO A 43 28.17 6.17 -19.93
CA PRO A 43 27.12 5.26 -19.48
C PRO A 43 26.06 4.94 -20.53
N SER A 44 25.67 5.94 -21.32
CA SER A 44 24.61 5.82 -22.35
C SER A 44 24.93 4.82 -23.45
N VAL A 45 26.23 4.68 -23.78
CA VAL A 45 26.74 3.72 -24.78
C VAL A 45 27.45 2.52 -24.14
N ARG A 46 27.46 2.43 -22.81
CA ARG A 46 28.10 1.38 -22.01
C ARG A 46 29.57 1.16 -22.37
N MET A 47 30.34 2.24 -22.43
CA MET A 47 31.77 2.19 -22.78
C MET A 47 32.62 2.80 -21.66
N VAL A 48 33.77 2.18 -21.38
CA VAL A 48 34.85 2.76 -20.58
C VAL A 48 36.08 2.87 -21.47
N GLU A 49 36.61 4.09 -21.62
CA GLU A 49 37.75 4.41 -22.47
C GLU A 49 38.89 4.92 -21.58
N GLY A 50 39.98 4.16 -21.45
CA GLY A 50 41.18 4.58 -20.72
C GLY A 50 42.43 4.55 -21.59
N PRO A 51 43.62 4.86 -21.04
CA PRO A 51 44.88 4.94 -21.80
C PRO A 51 45.20 3.68 -22.61
N ASP A 52 44.90 2.50 -22.07
CA ASP A 52 45.28 1.21 -22.68
C ASP A 52 44.21 0.65 -23.63
N GLY A 53 43.06 1.32 -23.77
CA GLY A 53 42.02 0.93 -24.70
C GLY A 53 40.61 1.21 -24.23
N LYS A 54 39.63 0.62 -24.93
CA LYS A 54 38.20 0.78 -24.63
C LYS A 54 37.53 -0.57 -24.43
N VAL A 55 36.66 -0.66 -23.42
CA VAL A 55 35.93 -1.88 -23.07
C VAL A 55 34.44 -1.60 -23.06
N ALA A 56 33.68 -2.45 -23.75
CA ALA A 56 32.22 -2.46 -23.70
C ALA A 56 31.76 -3.14 -22.41
N VAL A 57 30.87 -2.49 -21.66
CA VAL A 57 30.49 -2.89 -20.30
C VAL A 57 29.07 -3.43 -20.27
N GLU A 58 28.85 -4.50 -19.51
CA GLU A 58 27.50 -5.00 -19.26
C GLU A 58 26.67 -3.96 -18.48
N PRO A 59 25.35 -3.87 -18.70
CA PRO A 59 24.53 -2.83 -18.06
C PRO A 59 24.65 -2.83 -16.53
N ARG A 60 24.70 -4.01 -15.92
CA ARG A 60 24.77 -4.14 -14.47
C ARG A 60 26.15 -3.77 -13.91
N VAL A 61 27.22 -4.14 -14.60
CA VAL A 61 28.59 -3.76 -14.24
C VAL A 61 28.75 -2.24 -14.30
N MET A 62 28.19 -1.61 -15.35
CA MET A 62 28.17 -0.16 -15.48
C MET A 62 27.40 0.51 -14.32
N GLN A 63 26.23 -0.02 -13.95
CA GLN A 63 25.45 0.52 -12.82
C GLN A 63 26.21 0.43 -11.49
N VAL A 64 26.91 -0.68 -11.22
CA VAL A 64 27.74 -0.81 -10.00
C VAL A 64 28.91 0.15 -10.01
N LEU A 65 29.58 0.33 -11.17
CA LEU A 65 30.62 1.34 -11.32
C LEU A 65 30.10 2.76 -11.04
N LEU A 66 28.93 3.11 -11.56
CA LEU A 66 28.29 4.40 -11.29
C LEU A 66 27.94 4.57 -9.81
N ALA A 67 27.38 3.54 -9.16
CA ALA A 67 27.07 3.60 -7.73
C ALA A 67 28.33 3.85 -6.89
N LEU A 68 29.43 3.16 -7.19
CA LEU A 68 30.71 3.34 -6.51
C LEU A 68 31.35 4.71 -6.79
N ALA A 69 31.25 5.21 -8.02
CA ALA A 69 31.74 6.55 -8.37
C ALA A 69 30.93 7.66 -7.68
N ASP A 70 29.61 7.53 -7.63
CA ASP A 70 28.70 8.48 -7.00
C ASP A 70 28.87 8.52 -5.47
N ALA A 71 29.37 7.44 -4.89
CA ALA A 71 29.74 7.37 -3.48
C ALA A 71 31.00 8.19 -3.12
N GLN A 72 31.76 8.69 -4.10
CA GLN A 72 32.90 9.61 -3.91
C GLN A 72 33.89 9.16 -2.81
N GLY A 73 34.27 7.88 -2.83
CA GLY A 73 35.19 7.31 -1.85
C GLY A 73 34.54 6.83 -0.55
N ALA A 74 33.22 6.98 -0.38
CA ALA A 74 32.48 6.31 0.69
C ALA A 74 32.38 4.79 0.44
N VAL A 75 32.26 4.02 1.52
CA VAL A 75 32.09 2.57 1.45
C VAL A 75 30.61 2.25 1.22
N LEU A 76 30.31 1.47 0.17
CA LEU A 76 28.99 0.89 -0.08
C LEU A 76 28.95 -0.56 0.41
N THR A 77 27.94 -0.91 1.21
CA THR A 77 27.73 -2.28 1.67
C THR A 77 27.21 -3.17 0.54
N ARG A 78 27.19 -4.49 0.75
CA ARG A 78 26.56 -5.42 -0.20
C ARG A 78 25.08 -5.10 -0.40
N ASP A 79 24.37 -4.79 0.68
CA ASP A 79 22.95 -4.48 0.64
C ASP A 79 22.68 -3.14 -0.09
N ASP A 80 23.54 -2.14 0.09
CA ASP A 80 23.45 -0.88 -0.66
C ASP A 80 23.56 -1.13 -2.17
N LEU A 81 24.54 -1.95 -2.59
CA LEU A 81 24.70 -2.31 -4.01
C LEU A 81 23.50 -3.11 -4.54
N LEU A 82 22.95 -4.03 -3.75
CA LEU A 82 21.74 -4.79 -4.09
C LEU A 82 20.50 -3.88 -4.23
N GLU A 83 20.33 -2.91 -3.33
CA GLU A 83 19.23 -1.95 -3.39
C GLU A 83 19.38 -1.02 -4.60
N ILE A 84 20.55 -0.41 -4.79
CA ILE A 84 20.81 0.57 -5.87
C ILE A 84 20.77 -0.09 -7.24
N CYS A 85 21.49 -1.21 -7.42
CA CYS A 85 21.69 -1.79 -8.74
C CYS A 85 20.66 -2.89 -9.05
N TRP A 86 20.17 -3.65 -8.08
CA TRP A 86 19.22 -4.74 -8.31
C TRP A 86 17.78 -4.42 -7.87
N GLN A 87 17.51 -3.20 -7.40
CA GLN A 87 16.18 -2.73 -6.97
C GLN A 87 15.54 -3.66 -5.93
N GLY A 88 16.36 -4.27 -5.07
CA GLY A 88 15.90 -5.17 -4.00
C GLY A 88 15.40 -6.55 -4.48
N ARG A 89 15.72 -6.97 -5.70
CA ARG A 89 15.45 -8.35 -6.18
C ARG A 89 16.37 -9.34 -5.45
N ILE A 90 15.84 -10.50 -5.06
CA ILE A 90 16.61 -11.60 -4.47
C ILE A 90 17.53 -12.18 -5.56
N VAL A 91 18.83 -11.97 -5.43
CA VAL A 91 19.87 -12.55 -6.29
C VAL A 91 20.79 -13.41 -5.44
N GLY A 92 21.36 -14.47 -6.01
CA GLY A 92 22.32 -15.30 -5.29
C GLY A 92 23.56 -14.51 -4.87
N ASP A 93 24.16 -14.88 -3.73
CA ASP A 93 25.27 -14.18 -3.07
C ASP A 93 26.47 -13.91 -3.98
N ASP A 94 26.65 -14.70 -5.04
CA ASP A 94 27.73 -14.56 -6.02
C ASP A 94 27.54 -13.41 -7.03
N ALA A 95 26.35 -12.82 -7.14
CA ALA A 95 26.06 -11.79 -8.13
C ALA A 95 26.87 -10.49 -7.89
N VAL A 96 26.94 -10.03 -6.63
CA VAL A 96 27.70 -8.83 -6.27
C VAL A 96 29.19 -9.07 -6.45
N ASN A 97 29.70 -10.23 -5.99
CA ASN A 97 31.12 -10.56 -6.07
C ASN A 97 31.60 -10.66 -7.54
N ARG A 98 30.81 -11.27 -8.43
CA ARG A 98 31.12 -11.32 -9.87
C ARG A 98 31.13 -9.93 -10.51
N THR A 99 30.16 -9.09 -10.15
CA THR A 99 30.07 -7.73 -10.70
C THR A 99 31.25 -6.86 -10.24
N ILE A 100 31.62 -6.92 -8.97
CA ILE A 100 32.81 -6.23 -8.44
C ILE A 100 34.09 -6.73 -9.12
N SER A 101 34.21 -8.04 -9.34
CA SER A 101 35.35 -8.62 -10.07
C SER A 101 35.42 -8.11 -11.51
N ALA A 102 34.29 -7.93 -12.19
CA ALA A 102 34.23 -7.35 -13.51
C ALA A 102 34.62 -5.85 -13.52
N VAL A 103 34.17 -5.06 -12.52
CA VAL A 103 34.57 -3.65 -12.39
C VAL A 103 36.09 -3.53 -12.18
N ARG A 104 36.68 -4.38 -11.32
CA ARG A 104 38.14 -4.41 -11.12
C ARG A 104 38.89 -4.74 -12.41
N ARG A 105 38.39 -5.72 -13.17
CA ARG A 105 38.99 -6.10 -14.45
C ARG A 105 38.97 -4.93 -15.44
N ILE A 106 37.86 -4.20 -15.55
CA ILE A 106 37.76 -3.01 -16.41
C ILE A 106 38.81 -1.96 -15.99
N ALA A 107 38.97 -1.74 -14.69
CA ALA A 107 39.95 -0.79 -14.17
C ALA A 107 41.38 -1.14 -14.60
N THR A 108 41.73 -2.43 -14.54
CA THR A 108 43.04 -2.94 -14.99
C THR A 108 43.20 -2.92 -16.50
N GLU A 109 42.23 -3.43 -17.27
CA GLU A 109 42.29 -3.57 -18.74
C GLU A 109 42.35 -2.23 -19.48
N THR A 110 41.83 -1.16 -18.87
CA THR A 110 41.82 0.18 -19.48
C THR A 110 42.85 1.12 -18.86
N ALA A 111 43.64 0.68 -17.89
CA ALA A 111 44.50 1.54 -17.05
C ALA A 111 43.73 2.75 -16.52
N ALA A 112 42.54 2.52 -15.95
CA ALA A 112 41.57 3.57 -15.66
C ALA A 112 41.99 4.55 -14.55
N GLY A 113 43.03 4.24 -13.77
CA GLY A 113 43.50 5.09 -12.66
C GLY A 113 42.55 5.10 -11.45
N PHE A 114 41.63 4.15 -11.34
CA PHE A 114 40.81 3.92 -10.15
C PHE A 114 40.93 2.47 -9.67
N GLU A 115 40.76 2.24 -8.37
CA GLU A 115 40.76 0.91 -7.75
C GLU A 115 39.47 0.70 -6.96
N VAL A 116 38.98 -0.54 -6.92
CA VAL A 116 37.87 -0.95 -6.05
C VAL A 116 38.40 -1.83 -4.92
N GLU A 117 38.47 -1.29 -3.72
CA GLU A 117 38.91 -1.97 -2.51
C GLU A 117 37.76 -2.74 -1.85
N THR A 118 38.06 -3.92 -1.30
CA THR A 118 37.12 -4.63 -0.40
C THR A 118 37.48 -4.31 1.04
N ILE A 119 36.54 -3.72 1.76
CA ILE A 119 36.65 -3.51 3.20
C ILE A 119 36.06 -4.74 3.90
N PRO A 120 36.86 -5.59 4.57
CA PRO A 120 36.41 -6.87 5.09
C PRO A 120 35.18 -6.73 6.00
N ARG A 121 34.13 -7.52 5.74
CA ARG A 121 32.84 -7.53 6.45
C ARG A 121 32.03 -6.21 6.39
N ILE A 122 32.47 -5.22 5.63
CA ILE A 122 31.80 -3.91 5.54
C ILE A 122 31.27 -3.66 4.13
N GLY A 123 32.09 -3.77 3.09
CA GLY A 123 31.64 -3.45 1.74
C GLY A 123 32.76 -3.17 0.75
N TYR A 124 32.47 -2.29 -0.21
CA TYR A 124 33.36 -1.93 -1.31
C TYR A 124 33.52 -0.41 -1.39
N ARG A 125 34.72 0.05 -1.70
CA ARG A 125 35.06 1.47 -1.87
C ARG A 125 35.83 1.67 -3.17
N LEU A 126 35.55 2.76 -3.88
CA LEU A 126 36.34 3.17 -5.04
C LEU A 126 37.31 4.29 -4.65
N SER A 127 38.59 4.12 -4.97
CA SER A 127 39.66 5.10 -4.83
C SER A 127 40.22 5.49 -6.19
N ILE A 128 40.75 6.69 -6.32
CA ILE A 128 41.41 7.18 -7.53
C ILE A 128 42.87 7.44 -7.17
N ASP A 129 43.80 6.85 -7.91
CA ASP A 129 45.22 7.10 -7.73
C ASP A 129 45.52 8.51 -8.23
N THR A 130 45.67 9.45 -7.29
CA THR A 130 46.23 10.75 -7.63
C THR A 130 47.74 10.57 -7.65
N ILE A 131 48.33 10.54 -8.85
CA ILE A 131 49.78 10.69 -9.00
C ILE A 131 50.12 12.07 -8.43
N GLU A 132 50.68 12.10 -7.22
CA GLU A 132 51.30 13.30 -6.67
C GLU A 132 52.42 13.71 -7.63
N THR A 133 52.16 14.71 -8.47
CA THR A 133 53.22 15.46 -9.15
C THR A 133 54.16 15.97 -8.07
N GLY A 134 55.41 15.50 -8.16
CA GLY A 134 56.38 15.57 -7.08
C GLY A 134 56.54 16.96 -6.48
N GLN A 135 56.42 17.00 -5.15
CA GLN A 135 57.25 17.88 -4.35
C GLN A 135 58.10 16.99 -3.43
N SER A 136 59.39 16.91 -3.75
CA SER A 136 60.39 16.39 -2.83
C SER A 136 60.27 17.09 -1.47
N PRO A 137 60.35 16.37 -0.34
CA PRO A 137 60.19 16.96 0.97
C PRO A 137 61.34 17.93 1.22
N ARG A 138 61.00 19.22 1.24
CA ARG A 138 61.89 20.29 1.70
C ARG A 138 62.30 19.96 3.13
N LYS A 139 63.62 19.84 3.36
CA LYS A 139 64.23 19.61 4.68
C LYS A 139 63.56 20.49 5.74
N LEU A 140 62.74 19.89 6.60
CA LEU A 140 62.25 20.53 7.80
C LEU A 140 63.41 20.62 8.79
N THR A 141 63.93 21.83 8.94
CA THR A 141 64.70 22.23 10.11
C THR A 141 63.93 21.82 11.37
N ARG A 142 64.55 20.96 12.19
CA ARG A 142 64.01 20.54 13.49
C ARG A 142 63.86 21.76 14.39
N HIS A 143 62.63 22.25 14.54
CA HIS A 143 62.27 23.04 15.70
C HIS A 143 61.92 22.08 16.84
N HIS A 144 62.59 22.26 17.98
CA HIS A 144 62.29 21.56 19.22
C HIS A 144 60.87 21.94 19.69
N LEU A 145 59.90 21.08 19.40
CA LEU A 145 58.55 21.20 19.97
C LEU A 145 58.60 20.78 21.44
N SER A 146 58.23 21.71 22.32
CA SER A 146 58.17 21.46 23.77
C SER A 146 57.11 20.39 24.09
N ARG A 147 57.39 19.56 25.10
CA ARG A 147 56.50 18.51 25.61
C ARG A 147 55.07 18.97 25.95
N ARG A 148 54.80 20.28 26.04
CA ARG A 148 53.45 20.84 26.26
C ARG A 148 52.59 20.92 24.98
N ALA A 149 53.19 20.98 23.79
CA ALA A 149 52.41 21.03 22.53
C ALA A 149 51.84 19.66 22.12
N VAL A 150 52.49 18.56 22.54
CA VAL A 150 52.07 17.18 22.20
C VAL A 150 50.77 16.78 22.90
N ILE A 151 50.45 17.33 24.07
CA ILE A 151 49.22 17.02 24.84
C ILE A 151 47.99 17.74 24.25
N ALA A 152 48.16 18.88 23.60
CA ALA A 152 47.06 19.60 22.94
C ALA A 152 46.65 18.96 21.60
N SER A 153 47.58 18.34 20.87
CA SER A 153 47.32 17.67 19.59
C SER A 153 46.65 16.30 19.73
N THR A 154 46.94 15.51 20.78
CA THR A 154 46.21 14.27 21.07
C THR A 154 44.77 14.54 21.48
N GLY A 155 44.53 15.64 22.20
CA GLY A 155 43.18 16.09 22.54
C GLY A 155 42.36 16.43 21.29
N ALA A 156 42.93 17.17 20.34
CA ALA A 156 42.23 17.56 19.10
C ALA A 156 41.94 16.37 18.16
N LEU A 157 42.90 15.44 17.99
CA LEU A 157 42.70 14.21 17.19
C LEU A 157 41.72 13.23 17.87
N ALA A 158 41.76 13.11 19.20
CA ALA A 158 40.77 12.33 19.95
C ALA A 158 39.38 12.97 19.87
N PHE A 159 39.27 14.30 19.88
CA PHE A 159 37.99 15.00 19.74
C PHE A 159 37.41 14.84 18.34
N VAL A 160 38.22 14.95 17.28
CA VAL A 160 37.80 14.74 15.88
C VAL A 160 37.46 13.26 15.62
N GLY A 161 38.24 12.32 16.16
CA GLY A 161 37.94 10.88 16.08
C GLY A 161 36.69 10.48 16.86
N ALA A 162 36.50 11.05 18.06
CA ALA A 162 35.32 10.81 18.89
C ALA A 162 34.07 11.47 18.31
N SER A 163 34.17 12.69 17.76
CA SER A 163 33.03 13.37 17.10
C SER A 163 32.71 12.74 15.73
N GLY A 164 33.71 12.31 14.96
CA GLY A 164 33.52 11.52 13.75
C GLY A 164 32.90 10.14 14.03
N GLY A 165 33.36 9.44 15.07
CA GLY A 165 32.77 8.19 15.55
C GLY A 165 31.36 8.37 16.13
N TRP A 166 31.09 9.47 16.83
CA TRP A 166 29.77 9.82 17.34
C TRP A 166 28.78 10.18 16.22
N LEU A 167 29.21 10.94 15.20
CA LEU A 167 28.40 11.23 14.03
C LEU A 167 28.15 9.97 13.19
N TRP A 168 29.16 9.10 13.03
CA TRP A 168 29.02 7.83 12.33
C TRP A 168 28.05 6.88 13.04
N THR A 169 28.21 6.67 14.35
CA THR A 169 27.29 5.84 15.15
C THR A 169 25.87 6.41 15.17
N ARG A 170 25.71 7.74 15.32
CA ARG A 170 24.41 8.42 15.25
C ARG A 170 23.76 8.29 13.87
N SER A 171 24.54 8.37 12.79
CA SER A 171 24.04 8.15 11.42
C SER A 171 23.62 6.70 11.19
N ASN A 172 24.35 5.74 11.76
CA ASN A 172 24.04 4.31 11.64
C ASN A 172 22.77 3.96 12.43
N GLN A 173 22.64 4.45 13.66
CA GLN A 173 21.42 4.36 14.46
C GLN A 173 20.24 5.05 13.75
N GLY A 174 20.49 6.17 13.06
CA GLY A 174 19.53 6.82 12.17
C GLY A 174 18.96 5.90 11.09
N ARG A 175 19.86 5.26 10.33
CA ARG A 175 19.51 4.31 9.25
C ARG A 175 18.79 3.08 9.77
N GLU A 176 19.26 2.49 10.86
CA GLU A 176 18.64 1.31 11.47
C GLU A 176 17.22 1.62 11.97
N TYR A 177 17.03 2.77 12.61
CA TYR A 177 15.70 3.22 13.02
C TYR A 177 14.75 3.39 11.83
N ALA A 178 15.22 4.06 10.76
CA ALA A 178 14.42 4.24 9.54
C ALA A 178 14.05 2.91 8.88
N ALA A 179 14.96 1.93 8.88
CA ALA A 179 14.69 0.59 8.39
C ALA A 179 13.60 -0.11 9.20
N ARG A 180 13.66 -0.02 10.54
CA ARG A 180 12.63 -0.59 11.44
C ARG A 180 11.27 0.11 11.27
N ILE A 181 11.24 1.43 11.04
CA ILE A 181 9.98 2.11 10.70
C ILE A 181 9.42 1.62 9.36
N LYS A 182 10.26 1.52 8.32
CA LYS A 182 9.86 1.02 7.00
C LYS A 182 9.29 -0.40 7.10
N GLU A 183 9.92 -1.25 7.90
CA GLU A 183 9.44 -2.60 8.21
C GLU A 183 8.09 -2.57 8.93
N ALA A 184 7.97 -1.81 10.03
CA ALA A 184 6.72 -1.69 10.79
C ALA A 184 5.57 -1.16 9.92
N ARG A 185 5.84 -0.20 9.01
CA ARG A 185 4.85 0.33 8.07
C ARG A 185 4.39 -0.74 7.08
N ARG A 186 5.31 -1.52 6.51
CA ARG A 186 4.97 -2.65 5.63
C ARG A 186 4.12 -3.68 6.36
N THR A 187 4.49 -4.01 7.59
CA THR A 187 3.72 -4.93 8.44
C THR A 187 2.31 -4.39 8.65
N LEU A 188 2.16 -3.10 8.97
CA LEU A 188 0.86 -2.47 9.22
C LEU A 188 -0.07 -2.39 7.98
N SER A 189 0.48 -2.41 6.76
CA SER A 189 -0.30 -2.42 5.51
C SER A 189 -1.11 -3.71 5.30
N GLY A 190 -0.81 -4.80 6.02
CA GLY A 190 -1.59 -6.04 5.98
C GLY A 190 -2.94 -5.94 6.72
N SER A 191 -3.87 -6.86 6.41
CA SER A 191 -5.21 -6.92 7.06
C SER A 191 -5.13 -7.01 8.58
N ASP A 192 -4.23 -7.86 9.10
CA ASP A 192 -3.96 -8.05 10.54
C ASP A 192 -2.60 -7.47 10.98
N GLY A 193 -2.05 -6.56 10.17
CA GLY A 193 -0.71 -5.99 10.36
C GLY A 193 -0.49 -5.34 11.72
N HIS A 194 -1.54 -4.74 12.28
CA HIS A 194 -1.50 -4.06 13.57
C HIS A 194 -1.05 -4.98 14.72
N ARG A 195 -1.49 -6.25 14.77
CA ARG A 195 -1.12 -7.19 15.84
C ARG A 195 0.39 -7.45 15.91
N ALA A 196 1.05 -7.47 14.76
CA ALA A 196 2.50 -7.64 14.67
C ALA A 196 3.24 -6.30 14.80
N ALA A 197 2.69 -5.22 14.24
CA ALA A 197 3.34 -3.91 14.23
C ALA A 197 3.37 -3.24 15.62
N VAL A 198 2.32 -3.36 16.43
CA VAL A 198 2.24 -2.75 17.77
C VAL A 198 3.44 -3.14 18.65
N PRO A 199 3.75 -4.42 18.92
CA PRO A 199 4.88 -4.77 19.78
C PRO A 199 6.24 -4.38 19.20
N MET A 200 6.38 -4.34 17.87
CA MET A 200 7.60 -3.83 17.21
C MET A 200 7.80 -2.34 17.50
N LEU A 201 6.73 -1.57 17.36
CA LEU A 201 6.72 -0.12 17.55
C LEU A 201 6.89 0.26 19.03
N GLU A 202 6.31 -0.50 19.96
CA GLU A 202 6.53 -0.30 21.39
C GLU A 202 8.00 -0.44 21.79
N LYS A 203 8.66 -1.51 21.33
CA LYS A 203 10.11 -1.68 21.53
C LYS A 203 10.91 -0.53 20.92
N LEU A 204 10.47 -0.05 19.75
CA LEU A 204 11.15 1.03 19.04
C LEU A 204 11.07 2.36 19.79
N VAL A 205 9.89 2.75 20.27
CA VAL A 205 9.70 4.00 21.01
C VAL A 205 10.26 3.94 22.44
N ALA A 206 10.33 2.74 23.04
CA ALA A 206 11.02 2.56 24.31
C ALA A 206 12.54 2.74 24.18
N HIS A 207 13.12 2.30 23.05
CA HIS A 207 14.55 2.44 22.78
C HIS A 207 14.94 3.88 22.41
N ASP A 208 14.14 4.56 21.59
CA ASP A 208 14.35 5.97 21.24
C ASP A 208 13.05 6.79 21.38
N PRO A 209 12.74 7.29 22.60
CA PRO A 209 11.50 7.99 22.88
C PRO A 209 11.48 9.43 22.33
N THR A 210 12.60 9.90 21.79
CA THR A 210 12.77 11.28 21.30
C THR A 210 12.41 11.46 19.83
N ARG A 211 12.10 10.36 19.12
CA ARG A 211 11.73 10.41 17.70
C ARG A 211 10.22 10.33 17.52
N ALA A 212 9.67 11.35 16.89
CA ALA A 212 8.23 11.49 16.68
C ALA A 212 7.64 10.42 15.74
N GLU A 213 8.43 9.94 14.77
CA GLU A 213 8.00 8.97 13.75
C GLU A 213 7.48 7.64 14.35
N GLY A 214 8.21 7.05 15.29
CA GLY A 214 7.79 5.82 15.95
C GLY A 214 6.51 5.99 16.77
N TRP A 215 6.37 7.13 17.47
CA TRP A 215 5.15 7.44 18.23
C TRP A 215 3.95 7.65 17.31
N GLY A 216 4.14 8.33 16.17
CA GLY A 216 3.07 8.55 15.19
C GLY A 216 2.58 7.24 14.56
N LEU A 217 3.52 6.37 14.16
CA LEU A 217 3.16 5.07 13.59
C LEU A 217 2.55 4.13 14.65
N LEU A 218 2.99 4.20 15.91
CA LEU A 218 2.38 3.48 17.03
C LEU A 218 0.94 3.93 17.27
N ALA A 219 0.66 5.24 17.19
CA ALA A 219 -0.69 5.77 17.31
C ALA A 219 -1.63 5.19 16.24
N HIS A 220 -1.18 5.17 14.98
CA HIS A 220 -1.93 4.54 13.89
C HIS A 220 -2.15 3.03 14.14
N ALA A 221 -1.11 2.30 14.54
CA ALA A 221 -1.23 0.87 14.82
C ALA A 221 -2.21 0.57 15.97
N ARG A 222 -2.18 1.36 17.05
CA ARG A 222 -3.11 1.25 18.19
C ARG A 222 -4.54 1.63 17.84
N TYR A 223 -4.74 2.61 16.95
CA TYR A 223 -6.09 2.92 16.43
C TYR A 223 -6.67 1.70 15.70
N ARG A 224 -5.88 1.10 14.80
CA ARG A 224 -6.27 -0.09 14.02
C ARG A 224 -6.55 -1.31 14.92
N GLU A 225 -5.76 -1.47 15.98
CA GLU A 225 -6.01 -2.49 17.01
C GLU A 225 -7.32 -2.24 17.75
N GLY A 226 -7.59 -1.00 18.16
CA GLY A 226 -8.83 -0.63 18.84
C GLY A 226 -10.09 -0.87 18.00
N GLU A 227 -10.03 -0.68 16.68
CA GLU A 227 -11.15 -1.00 15.79
C GLU A 227 -11.53 -2.49 15.79
N LEU A 228 -10.57 -3.37 16.09
CA LEU A 228 -10.72 -4.83 16.03
C LEU A 228 -10.69 -5.51 17.40
N ALA A 229 -10.36 -4.77 18.46
CA ALA A 229 -10.36 -5.25 19.84
C ALA A 229 -11.79 -5.51 20.34
N PRO A 230 -12.02 -6.44 21.28
CA PRO A 230 -13.30 -6.56 21.98
C PRO A 230 -13.69 -5.24 22.67
N LYS A 231 -15.00 -5.03 22.90
CA LYS A 231 -15.54 -3.76 23.43
C LYS A 231 -14.85 -3.31 24.71
N GLU A 232 -14.64 -4.26 25.61
CA GLU A 232 -14.01 -4.07 26.91
C GLU A 232 -12.60 -3.48 26.81
N PHE A 233 -11.90 -3.71 25.69
CA PHE A 233 -10.55 -3.21 25.44
C PHE A 233 -10.48 -2.03 24.47
N THR A 234 -11.62 -1.61 23.90
CA THR A 234 -11.67 -0.53 22.90
C THR A 234 -11.29 0.82 23.51
N ALA A 235 -11.86 1.18 24.67
CA ALA A 235 -11.56 2.44 25.35
C ALA A 235 -10.05 2.55 25.64
N SER A 236 -9.46 1.48 26.19
CA SER A 236 -8.03 1.43 26.46
C SER A 236 -7.17 1.56 25.20
N SER A 237 -7.61 1.00 24.07
CA SER A 237 -6.87 1.07 22.80
C SER A 237 -6.95 2.46 22.17
N ILE A 238 -8.10 3.12 22.25
CA ILE A 238 -8.32 4.52 21.83
C ILE A 238 -7.43 5.45 22.68
N ASP A 239 -7.46 5.30 24.01
CA ASP A 239 -6.66 6.13 24.92
C ASP A 239 -5.16 5.98 24.64
N ARG A 240 -4.69 4.74 24.39
CA ARG A 240 -3.29 4.46 24.03
C ARG A 240 -2.92 5.06 22.67
N SER A 241 -3.82 4.99 21.69
CA SER A 241 -3.63 5.63 20.38
C SER A 241 -3.53 7.15 20.51
N GLU A 242 -4.42 7.77 21.29
CA GLU A 242 -4.40 9.21 21.53
C GLU A 242 -3.14 9.65 22.29
N ALA A 243 -2.72 8.91 23.31
CA ALA A 243 -1.51 9.19 24.06
C ALA A 243 -0.26 9.15 23.17
N ALA A 244 -0.15 8.12 22.31
CA ALA A 244 0.94 8.02 21.34
C ALA A 244 0.92 9.16 20.32
N ALA A 245 -0.25 9.52 19.80
CA ALA A 245 -0.40 10.66 18.87
C ALA A 245 0.01 11.98 19.53
N ARG A 246 -0.42 12.22 20.77
CA ARG A 246 -0.07 13.41 21.55
C ARG A 246 1.43 13.49 21.80
N LYS A 247 2.08 12.35 22.10
CA LYS A 247 3.53 12.28 22.30
C LYS A 247 4.28 12.60 21.01
N ALA A 248 3.85 12.05 19.88
CA ALA A 248 4.45 12.35 18.58
C ALA A 248 4.36 13.84 18.25
N LEU A 249 3.18 14.44 18.40
CA LEU A 249 2.93 15.85 18.07
C LEU A 249 3.60 16.83 19.03
N ALA A 250 3.88 16.42 20.27
CA ALA A 250 4.68 17.21 21.19
C ALA A 250 6.17 17.26 20.77
N ILE A 251 6.64 16.26 20.03
CA ILE A 251 8.03 16.22 19.51
C ILE A 251 8.10 16.90 18.14
N ASP A 252 7.16 16.59 17.24
CA ASP A 252 7.03 17.21 15.93
C ASP A 252 5.53 17.45 15.62
N PRO A 253 5.07 18.72 15.65
CA PRO A 253 3.69 19.09 15.36
C PRO A 253 3.18 18.71 13.96
N GLN A 254 4.06 18.42 13.01
CA GLN A 254 3.70 18.05 11.63
C GLN A 254 3.83 16.54 11.36
N GLN A 255 4.04 15.72 12.38
CA GLN A 255 4.14 14.27 12.20
C GLN A 255 2.86 13.68 11.57
N THR A 256 2.97 13.24 10.32
CA THR A 256 1.80 12.91 9.50
C THR A 256 1.03 11.68 9.98
N ASP A 257 1.71 10.64 10.48
CA ASP A 257 1.02 9.45 11.03
C ASP A 257 0.23 9.78 12.32
N ALA A 258 0.72 10.74 13.11
CA ALA A 258 0.04 11.18 14.32
C ALA A 258 -1.18 12.07 14.00
N LEU A 259 -1.02 13.00 13.06
CA LEU A 259 -2.13 13.80 12.52
C LEU A 259 -3.20 12.90 11.88
N PHE A 260 -2.77 11.87 11.14
CA PHE A 260 -3.65 10.85 10.58
C PHE A 260 -4.41 10.10 11.68
N ALA A 261 -3.72 9.56 12.69
CA ALA A 261 -4.37 8.88 13.81
C ALA A 261 -5.38 9.79 14.53
N GLN A 262 -5.05 11.06 14.78
CA GLN A 262 -5.98 12.03 15.37
C GLN A 262 -7.21 12.28 14.49
N ALA A 263 -7.04 12.37 13.17
CA ALA A 263 -8.15 12.51 12.25
C ALA A 263 -9.13 11.35 12.38
N LEU A 264 -8.63 10.12 12.53
CA LEU A 264 -9.46 8.93 12.67
C LEU A 264 -10.08 8.75 14.06
N LEU A 265 -9.33 9.04 15.14
CA LEU A 265 -9.83 8.95 16.52
C LEU A 265 -10.99 9.91 16.78
N ARG A 266 -10.97 11.08 16.13
CA ARG A 266 -12.00 12.12 16.24
C ARG A 266 -13.08 12.00 15.16
N SER A 267 -13.04 10.96 14.32
CA SER A 267 -13.99 10.77 13.24
C SER A 267 -15.25 10.08 13.76
N GLY A 268 -16.25 10.86 14.16
CA GLY A 268 -17.65 10.41 14.13
C GLY A 268 -18.22 10.53 12.72
N LEU A 269 -19.25 9.76 12.40
CA LEU A 269 -19.95 9.91 11.10
C LEU A 269 -20.63 11.27 10.95
N ASP A 270 -20.89 11.98 12.04
CA ASP A 270 -21.49 13.31 11.99
C ASP A 270 -20.48 14.38 11.51
N ASP A 271 -19.20 14.02 11.33
CA ASP A 271 -18.13 14.97 11.02
C ASP A 271 -17.31 14.61 9.77
N TRP A 272 -17.98 14.11 8.72
CA TRP A 272 -17.34 13.84 7.42
C TRP A 272 -16.54 15.05 6.91
N PHE A 273 -17.08 16.26 7.06
CA PHE A 273 -16.43 17.45 6.52
C PHE A 273 -15.08 17.75 7.21
N VAL A 274 -15.03 17.73 8.54
CA VAL A 274 -13.77 18.02 9.26
C VAL A 274 -12.79 16.86 9.10
N THR A 275 -13.26 15.61 9.14
CA THR A 275 -12.40 14.45 8.93
C THR A 275 -11.74 14.49 7.55
N GLU A 276 -12.49 14.83 6.50
CA GLU A 276 -11.96 14.97 5.14
C GLU A 276 -10.87 16.05 5.10
N ARG A 277 -11.14 17.23 5.65
CA ARG A 277 -10.16 18.33 5.69
C ARG A 277 -8.87 17.94 6.42
N ARG A 278 -8.99 17.25 7.56
CA ARG A 278 -7.82 16.75 8.31
C ARG A 278 -7.02 15.73 7.49
N LEU A 279 -7.68 14.84 6.78
CA LEU A 279 -7.01 13.85 5.91
C LEU A 279 -6.35 14.51 4.69
N HIS A 280 -6.97 15.53 4.10
CA HIS A 280 -6.33 16.32 3.04
C HIS A 280 -5.10 17.07 3.56
N HIS A 281 -5.16 17.64 4.76
CA HIS A 281 -3.99 18.27 5.39
C HIS A 281 -2.83 17.28 5.59
N VAL A 282 -3.12 16.04 5.99
CA VAL A 282 -2.10 14.97 6.03
C VAL A 282 -1.49 14.73 4.64
N LEU A 283 -2.28 14.77 3.57
CA LEU A 283 -1.78 14.59 2.20
C LEU A 283 -1.04 15.80 1.64
N GLU A 284 -1.29 17.01 2.14
CA GLU A 284 -0.48 18.20 1.82
C GLU A 284 0.94 18.04 2.37
N LEU A 285 1.07 17.57 3.62
CA LEU A 285 2.35 17.33 4.28
C LEU A 285 3.06 16.06 3.76
N ALA A 286 2.31 14.99 3.52
CA ALA A 286 2.81 13.72 3.00
C ALA A 286 1.95 13.21 1.82
N PRO A 287 2.23 13.64 0.57
CA PRO A 287 1.45 13.26 -0.61
C PRO A 287 1.40 11.75 -0.91
N ARG A 288 2.33 10.98 -0.34
CA ARG A 288 2.44 9.52 -0.47
C ARG A 288 1.92 8.75 0.75
N HIS A 289 1.18 9.39 1.65
CA HIS A 289 0.66 8.73 2.85
C HIS A 289 -0.49 7.74 2.52
N VAL A 290 -0.14 6.47 2.33
CA VAL A 290 -1.06 5.41 1.85
C VAL A 290 -2.28 5.24 2.74
N GLY A 291 -2.14 5.35 4.06
CA GLY A 291 -3.27 5.26 4.99
C GLY A 291 -4.32 6.35 4.77
N ALA A 292 -3.88 7.58 4.49
CA ALA A 292 -4.78 8.72 4.27
C ALA A 292 -5.47 8.60 2.90
N LEU A 293 -4.72 8.22 1.86
CA LEU A 293 -5.29 7.90 0.56
C LEU A 293 -6.34 6.78 0.64
N GLY A 294 -6.06 5.73 1.41
CA GLY A 294 -6.96 4.59 1.61
C GLY A 294 -8.24 4.95 2.35
N VAL A 295 -8.16 5.75 3.42
CA VAL A 295 -9.35 6.22 4.15
C VAL A 295 -10.18 7.17 3.28
N LEU A 296 -9.55 8.16 2.63
CA LEU A 296 -10.23 9.08 1.71
C LEU A 296 -10.89 8.34 0.55
N THR A 297 -10.27 7.27 0.03
CA THR A 297 -10.88 6.43 -1.02
C THR A 297 -12.26 5.94 -0.58
N ILE A 298 -12.39 5.36 0.60
CA ILE A 298 -13.68 4.84 1.07
C ILE A 298 -14.62 5.98 1.45
N MET A 299 -14.11 6.98 2.15
CA MET A 299 -14.87 8.13 2.63
C MET A 299 -15.54 8.90 1.49
N LEU A 300 -14.79 9.22 0.43
CA LEU A 300 -15.30 9.94 -0.73
C LEU A 300 -16.36 9.11 -1.48
N GLN A 301 -16.21 7.77 -1.53
CA GLN A 301 -17.26 6.91 -2.09
C GLN A 301 -18.51 6.90 -1.22
N SER A 302 -18.37 6.87 0.12
CA SER A 302 -19.47 6.94 1.08
C SER A 302 -20.33 8.20 0.94
N VAL A 303 -19.81 9.27 0.33
CA VAL A 303 -20.55 10.51 0.08
C VAL A 303 -20.86 10.70 -1.41
N GLY A 304 -20.72 9.66 -2.24
CA GLY A 304 -21.04 9.68 -3.67
C GLY A 304 -20.02 10.39 -4.57
N ARG A 305 -18.87 10.83 -4.04
CA ARG A 305 -17.74 11.41 -4.80
C ARG A 305 -16.80 10.31 -5.32
N CYS A 306 -17.35 9.46 -6.19
CA CYS A 306 -16.66 8.30 -6.76
C CYS A 306 -15.46 8.66 -7.66
N THR A 307 -15.49 9.81 -8.36
CA THR A 307 -14.39 10.32 -9.20
C THR A 307 -13.16 10.63 -8.38
N GLU A 308 -13.30 11.41 -7.32
CA GLU A 308 -12.18 11.74 -6.43
C GLU A 308 -11.71 10.53 -5.62
N SER A 309 -12.66 9.69 -5.19
CA SER A 309 -12.35 8.39 -4.59
C SER A 309 -11.45 7.53 -5.50
N ARG A 310 -11.70 7.50 -6.82
CA ARG A 310 -10.82 6.83 -7.79
C ARG A 310 -9.44 7.45 -7.85
N ALA A 311 -9.34 8.78 -7.86
CA ALA A 311 -8.05 9.46 -7.89
C ALA A 311 -7.19 9.12 -6.64
N MET A 312 -7.79 9.09 -5.45
CA MET A 312 -7.10 8.67 -4.23
C MET A 312 -6.64 7.21 -4.29
N LEU A 313 -7.50 6.33 -4.81
CA LEU A 313 -7.19 4.91 -4.96
C LEU A 313 -6.05 4.65 -5.95
N GLU A 314 -6.06 5.30 -7.11
CA GLU A 314 -5.00 5.14 -8.12
C GLU A 314 -3.66 5.65 -7.58
N ARG A 315 -3.65 6.76 -6.82
CA ARG A 315 -2.44 7.23 -6.12
C ARG A 315 -1.92 6.20 -5.12
N ALA A 316 -2.80 5.61 -4.31
CA ALA A 316 -2.41 4.57 -3.36
C ALA A 316 -1.85 3.33 -4.08
N ALA A 317 -2.53 2.87 -5.14
CA ALA A 317 -2.15 1.69 -5.90
C ALA A 317 -0.85 1.89 -6.69
N ALA A 318 -0.51 3.12 -7.09
CA ALA A 318 0.79 3.44 -7.68
C ALA A 318 1.94 3.33 -6.66
N ILE A 319 1.67 3.57 -5.38
CA ILE A 319 2.66 3.47 -4.30
C ILE A 319 2.83 2.01 -3.86
N GLU A 320 1.72 1.28 -3.68
CA GLU A 320 1.70 -0.13 -3.26
C GLU A 320 0.98 -1.03 -4.28
N PRO A 321 1.60 -1.31 -5.45
CA PRO A 321 0.95 -2.09 -6.50
C PRO A 321 0.67 -3.55 -6.08
N ALA A 322 1.42 -4.09 -5.12
CA ALA A 322 1.26 -5.44 -4.60
C ALA A 322 0.36 -5.52 -3.34
N ASN A 323 -0.52 -4.54 -3.12
CA ASN A 323 -1.47 -4.57 -2.01
C ASN A 323 -2.83 -5.13 -2.47
N PRO A 324 -3.26 -6.34 -2.01
CA PRO A 324 -4.53 -6.93 -2.41
C PRO A 324 -5.73 -6.02 -2.09
N SER A 325 -5.64 -5.29 -0.97
CA SER A 325 -6.68 -4.37 -0.52
C SER A 325 -6.92 -3.20 -1.47
N LEU A 326 -5.89 -2.79 -2.22
CA LEU A 326 -6.02 -1.74 -3.24
C LEU A 326 -6.49 -2.34 -4.57
N GLN A 327 -6.03 -3.54 -4.92
CA GLN A 327 -6.38 -4.17 -6.20
C GLN A 327 -7.86 -4.56 -6.30
N PHE A 328 -8.46 -5.16 -5.26
CA PHE A 328 -9.89 -5.48 -5.31
C PHE A 328 -10.75 -4.20 -5.38
N LYS A 329 -10.39 -3.15 -4.61
CA LYS A 329 -11.08 -1.86 -4.65
C LYS A 329 -11.00 -1.23 -6.04
N ARG A 330 -9.87 -1.40 -6.73
CA ARG A 330 -9.66 -0.89 -8.08
C ARG A 330 -10.56 -1.59 -9.09
N ALA A 331 -10.70 -2.91 -8.98
CA ALA A 331 -11.66 -3.66 -9.79
C ALA A 331 -13.11 -3.21 -9.53
N LEU A 332 -13.51 -3.05 -8.27
CA LEU A 332 -14.83 -2.52 -7.92
C LEU A 332 -15.02 -1.08 -8.43
N LYS A 333 -13.96 -0.27 -8.41
CA LYS A 333 -14.02 1.09 -8.97
C LYS A 333 -14.22 1.07 -10.48
N PHE A 334 -13.55 0.19 -11.22
CA PHE A 334 -13.83 0.02 -12.66
C PHE A 334 -15.27 -0.41 -12.91
N TRP A 335 -15.80 -1.33 -12.11
CA TRP A 335 -17.22 -1.72 -12.19
C TRP A 335 -18.16 -0.54 -11.95
N ILE A 336 -17.92 0.29 -10.93
CA ILE A 336 -18.74 1.48 -10.63
C ILE A 336 -18.76 2.48 -11.79
N PHE A 337 -17.67 2.58 -12.55
CA PHE A 337 -17.55 3.45 -13.73
C PHE A 337 -18.05 2.79 -15.02
N GLY A 338 -18.60 1.57 -14.96
CA GLY A 338 -19.05 0.81 -16.13
C GLY A 338 -17.91 0.21 -16.97
N GLU A 339 -16.66 0.27 -16.51
CA GLU A 339 -15.48 -0.28 -17.20
C GLU A 339 -15.34 -1.79 -16.93
N ILE A 340 -16.34 -2.59 -17.32
CA ILE A 340 -16.48 -3.99 -16.92
C ILE A 340 -15.27 -4.85 -17.33
N ASP A 341 -14.76 -4.69 -18.54
CA ASP A 341 -13.60 -5.44 -19.02
C ASP A 341 -12.33 -5.16 -18.19
N ARG A 342 -12.16 -3.92 -17.72
CA ARG A 342 -11.04 -3.54 -16.85
C ARG A 342 -11.26 -4.08 -15.44
N ALA A 343 -12.49 -4.08 -14.95
CA ALA A 343 -12.85 -4.69 -13.68
C ALA A 343 -12.46 -6.17 -13.68
N ASP A 344 -12.87 -6.92 -14.72
CA ASP A 344 -12.57 -8.34 -14.89
C ASP A 344 -11.07 -8.62 -14.95
N ARG A 345 -10.33 -7.95 -15.84
CA ARG A 345 -8.86 -8.14 -15.93
C ARG A 345 -8.15 -7.84 -14.61
N THR A 346 -8.59 -6.81 -13.91
CA THR A 346 -7.97 -6.41 -12.63
C THR A 346 -8.23 -7.44 -11.55
N ILE A 347 -9.48 -7.91 -11.40
CA ILE A 347 -9.82 -8.86 -10.36
C ILE A 347 -9.31 -10.27 -10.66
N ASP A 348 -9.27 -10.69 -11.92
CA ASP A 348 -8.74 -12.00 -12.30
C ASP A 348 -7.22 -12.06 -12.05
N ARG A 349 -6.49 -10.98 -12.33
CA ARG A 349 -5.08 -10.85 -11.92
C ARG A 349 -4.91 -10.88 -10.40
N ALA A 350 -5.76 -10.16 -9.66
CA ALA A 350 -5.72 -10.19 -8.20
C ALA A 350 -5.98 -11.60 -7.64
N ARG A 351 -6.90 -12.37 -8.24
CA ARG A 351 -7.16 -13.77 -7.85
C ARG A 351 -5.98 -14.70 -8.13
N GLN A 352 -5.20 -14.46 -9.18
CA GLN A 352 -3.99 -15.23 -9.45
C GLN A 352 -2.91 -14.98 -8.39
N LEU A 353 -2.77 -13.73 -7.94
CA LEU A 353 -1.77 -13.33 -6.95
C LEU A 353 -2.19 -13.67 -5.52
N TRP A 354 -3.49 -13.55 -5.21
CA TRP A 354 -4.05 -13.76 -3.88
C TRP A 354 -5.31 -14.64 -3.94
N PRO A 355 -5.18 -15.93 -4.31
CA PRO A 355 -6.32 -16.82 -4.54
C PRO A 355 -7.16 -17.10 -3.29
N ARG A 356 -6.59 -16.87 -2.10
CA ARG A 356 -7.24 -17.09 -0.80
C ARG A 356 -7.70 -15.79 -0.11
N ASP A 357 -7.52 -14.64 -0.75
CA ASP A 357 -7.96 -13.36 -0.17
C ASP A 357 -9.48 -13.22 -0.28
N GLU A 358 -10.14 -13.05 0.86
CA GLU A 358 -11.59 -12.94 0.99
C GLU A 358 -12.17 -11.78 0.19
N TRP A 359 -11.50 -10.62 0.21
CA TRP A 359 -12.01 -9.40 -0.42
C TRP A 359 -11.85 -9.44 -1.93
N VAL A 360 -10.75 -10.04 -2.41
CA VAL A 360 -10.57 -10.35 -3.82
C VAL A 360 -11.65 -11.32 -4.32
N TRP A 361 -11.93 -12.38 -3.56
CA TRP A 361 -12.99 -13.33 -3.90
C TRP A 361 -14.38 -12.66 -3.92
N SER A 362 -14.69 -11.87 -2.88
CA SER A 362 -15.98 -11.18 -2.74
C SER A 362 -16.20 -10.14 -3.82
N ALA A 363 -15.15 -9.39 -4.19
CA ALA A 363 -15.22 -8.43 -5.29
C ALA A 363 -15.55 -9.11 -6.62
N ARG A 364 -14.98 -10.30 -6.89
CA ARG A 364 -15.33 -11.07 -8.09
C ARG A 364 -16.79 -11.51 -8.07
N LEU A 365 -17.25 -12.04 -6.94
CA LEU A 365 -18.65 -12.46 -6.76
C LEU A 365 -19.60 -11.30 -7.08
N MET A 366 -19.37 -10.12 -6.50
CA MET A 366 -20.19 -8.93 -6.75
C MET A 366 -20.15 -8.47 -8.21
N ILE A 367 -18.96 -8.45 -8.83
CA ILE A 367 -18.83 -8.09 -10.24
C ILE A 367 -19.68 -9.03 -11.08
N TYR A 368 -19.59 -10.36 -10.91
CA TYR A 368 -20.44 -11.29 -11.67
C TYR A 368 -21.94 -11.11 -11.37
N ALA A 369 -22.31 -11.00 -10.09
CA ALA A 369 -23.69 -10.89 -9.65
C ALA A 369 -24.44 -9.74 -10.34
N PHE A 370 -23.80 -8.58 -10.46
CA PHE A 370 -24.44 -7.34 -10.87
C PHE A 370 -24.02 -6.84 -12.26
N THR A 371 -23.46 -7.71 -13.11
CA THR A 371 -23.10 -7.37 -14.50
C THR A 371 -23.67 -8.39 -15.50
N GLY A 372 -24.86 -8.92 -15.21
CA GLY A 372 -25.56 -9.87 -16.10
C GLY A 372 -24.95 -11.27 -16.11
N ARG A 373 -24.14 -11.63 -15.09
CA ARG A 373 -23.49 -12.94 -14.99
C ARG A 373 -23.81 -13.69 -13.68
N PRO A 374 -25.07 -13.73 -13.22
CA PRO A 374 -25.43 -14.38 -11.96
C PRO A 374 -25.12 -15.88 -11.95
N LYS A 375 -25.18 -16.58 -13.09
CA LYS A 375 -24.76 -18.00 -13.19
C LYS A 375 -23.29 -18.22 -12.85
N ALA A 376 -22.41 -17.32 -13.27
CA ALA A 376 -20.99 -17.40 -12.93
C ALA A 376 -20.75 -17.14 -11.43
N ALA A 377 -21.51 -16.21 -10.84
CA ALA A 377 -21.51 -15.99 -9.40
C ALA A 377 -22.06 -17.20 -8.62
N LEU A 378 -23.11 -17.86 -9.12
CA LEU A 378 -23.67 -19.09 -8.52
C LEU A 378 -22.64 -20.20 -8.49
N ALA A 379 -21.92 -20.42 -9.60
CA ALA A 379 -20.86 -21.42 -9.66
C ALA A 379 -19.77 -21.18 -8.57
N MET A 380 -19.45 -19.92 -8.25
CA MET A 380 -18.55 -19.60 -7.14
C MET A 380 -19.13 -19.98 -5.77
N ILE A 381 -20.44 -19.76 -5.57
CA ILE A 381 -21.14 -20.09 -4.33
C ILE A 381 -21.32 -21.60 -4.16
N ASP A 382 -21.55 -22.35 -5.23
CA ASP A 382 -21.77 -23.79 -5.16
C ASP A 382 -20.47 -24.60 -5.03
N THR A 383 -19.33 -24.00 -5.39
CA THR A 383 -18.00 -24.61 -5.22
C THR A 383 -17.44 -24.32 -3.82
N VAL A 384 -17.90 -25.07 -2.81
CA VAL A 384 -17.51 -24.88 -1.38
C VAL A 384 -15.99 -24.89 -1.16
N ALA A 385 -15.25 -25.73 -1.90
CA ALA A 385 -13.79 -25.78 -1.81
C ALA A 385 -13.09 -24.45 -2.17
N GLY A 386 -13.78 -23.57 -2.91
CA GLY A 386 -13.30 -22.24 -3.29
C GLY A 386 -13.72 -21.12 -2.35
N TRP A 387 -14.40 -21.42 -1.24
CA TRP A 387 -14.85 -20.40 -0.29
C TRP A 387 -13.70 -19.83 0.53
N PRO A 388 -13.71 -18.51 0.80
CA PRO A 388 -12.89 -17.93 1.86
C PRO A 388 -13.23 -18.56 3.22
N ALA A 389 -12.25 -18.68 4.11
CA ALA A 389 -12.43 -19.28 5.43
C ALA A 389 -13.48 -18.57 6.31
N THR A 390 -13.75 -17.30 6.02
CA THR A 390 -14.71 -16.44 6.72
C THR A 390 -16.14 -16.54 6.18
N LEU A 391 -16.35 -17.15 5.00
CA LEU A 391 -17.67 -17.22 4.38
C LEU A 391 -18.54 -18.23 5.14
N GLN A 392 -19.62 -17.71 5.73
CA GLN A 392 -20.59 -18.52 6.47
C GLN A 392 -21.63 -19.16 5.54
N ALA A 393 -22.13 -20.34 5.91
CA ALA A 393 -23.18 -21.04 5.17
C ALA A 393 -24.48 -20.22 5.05
N THR A 394 -24.78 -19.40 6.06
CA THR A 394 -25.90 -18.44 6.06
C THR A 394 -25.72 -17.39 4.97
N THR A 395 -24.57 -16.72 4.93
CA THR A 395 -24.22 -15.72 3.90
C THR A 395 -24.22 -16.36 2.50
N ALA A 396 -23.68 -17.56 2.35
CA ALA A 396 -23.71 -18.28 1.08
C ALA A 396 -25.13 -18.63 0.62
N THR A 397 -26.03 -18.96 1.54
CA THR A 397 -27.45 -19.23 1.23
C THR A 397 -28.16 -17.98 0.73
N VAL A 398 -27.92 -16.84 1.35
CA VAL A 398 -28.48 -15.54 0.92
C VAL A 398 -28.01 -15.19 -0.49
N TRP A 399 -26.70 -15.31 -0.74
CA TRP A 399 -26.15 -15.11 -2.08
C TRP A 399 -26.74 -16.09 -3.10
N ARG A 400 -26.84 -17.39 -2.78
CA ARG A 400 -27.43 -18.39 -3.67
C ARG A 400 -28.87 -18.01 -4.07
N LYS A 401 -29.72 -17.71 -3.10
CA LYS A 401 -31.12 -17.31 -3.36
C LYS A 401 -31.20 -16.01 -4.15
N GLY A 402 -30.41 -15.00 -3.78
CA GLY A 402 -30.36 -13.73 -4.48
C GLY A 402 -29.88 -13.87 -5.93
N LEU A 403 -28.85 -14.66 -6.18
CA LEU A 403 -28.31 -14.88 -7.52
C LEU A 403 -29.26 -15.69 -8.41
N LEU A 404 -29.95 -16.70 -7.86
CA LEU A 404 -31.03 -17.40 -8.58
C LEU A 404 -32.12 -16.42 -9.01
N ALA A 405 -32.57 -15.55 -8.10
CA ALA A 405 -33.58 -14.53 -8.42
C ALA A 405 -33.09 -13.48 -9.44
N LEU A 406 -31.79 -13.13 -9.41
CA LEU A 406 -31.19 -12.22 -10.38
C LEU A 406 -31.12 -12.82 -11.79
N ASP A 407 -30.92 -14.15 -11.88
CA ASP A 407 -30.88 -14.90 -13.14
C ASP A 407 -32.29 -15.14 -13.71
N SER A 408 -33.19 -15.72 -12.90
CA SER A 408 -34.52 -16.13 -13.36
C SER A 408 -35.49 -14.98 -13.52
N ARG A 409 -35.37 -13.94 -12.67
CA ARG A 409 -36.33 -12.84 -12.52
C ARG A 409 -37.77 -13.30 -12.27
N ASN A 410 -37.98 -14.55 -11.87
CA ASN A 410 -39.30 -15.08 -11.53
C ASN A 410 -39.79 -14.51 -10.18
N PRO A 411 -41.06 -14.06 -10.07
CA PRO A 411 -41.65 -13.63 -8.81
C PRO A 411 -41.42 -14.54 -7.59
N ASP A 412 -41.46 -15.86 -7.77
CA ASP A 412 -41.28 -16.83 -6.67
C ASP A 412 -39.84 -16.84 -6.14
N ASP A 413 -38.87 -16.81 -7.05
CA ASP A 413 -37.45 -16.72 -6.67
C ASP A 413 -37.14 -15.38 -6.01
N ILE A 414 -37.72 -14.29 -6.52
CA ILE A 414 -37.60 -12.95 -5.93
C ILE A 414 -38.18 -12.93 -4.50
N ALA A 415 -39.35 -13.53 -4.30
CA ALA A 415 -39.96 -13.64 -2.97
C ALA A 415 -39.08 -14.48 -2.03
N GLY A 416 -38.56 -15.60 -2.51
CA GLY A 416 -37.63 -16.45 -1.75
C GLY A 416 -36.33 -15.75 -1.39
N ALA A 417 -35.74 -14.99 -2.32
CA ALA A 417 -34.56 -14.16 -2.06
C ALA A 417 -34.84 -13.07 -1.02
N ARG A 418 -35.99 -12.40 -1.11
CA ARG A 418 -36.41 -11.39 -0.13
C ARG A 418 -36.51 -11.98 1.27
N ILE A 419 -37.17 -13.12 1.43
CA ILE A 419 -37.29 -13.80 2.73
C ILE A 419 -35.89 -14.15 3.28
N ALA A 420 -35.05 -14.79 2.47
CA ALA A 420 -33.69 -15.16 2.87
C ALA A 420 -32.86 -13.95 3.32
N VAL A 421 -32.98 -12.81 2.61
CA VAL A 421 -32.31 -11.57 3.01
C VAL A 421 -32.83 -11.07 4.35
N LEU A 422 -34.15 -10.94 4.51
CA LEU A 422 -34.76 -10.41 5.73
C LEU A 422 -34.47 -11.28 6.97
N ASP A 423 -34.40 -12.60 6.81
CA ASP A 423 -34.06 -13.54 7.88
C ASP A 423 -32.55 -13.48 8.26
N SER A 424 -31.71 -13.06 7.32
CA SER A 424 -30.25 -12.99 7.51
C SER A 424 -29.76 -11.63 7.98
N ALA A 425 -30.48 -10.55 7.67
CA ALA A 425 -30.10 -9.18 8.00
C ALA A 425 -29.84 -8.95 9.50
N PRO A 426 -30.65 -9.49 10.44
CA PRO A 426 -30.39 -9.36 11.88
C PRO A 426 -29.07 -9.99 12.33
N LYS A 427 -28.50 -10.90 11.53
CA LYS A 427 -27.29 -11.65 11.90
C LYS A 427 -26.01 -10.84 11.70
N GLY A 428 -26.08 -9.65 11.12
CA GLY A 428 -24.96 -8.71 11.11
C GLY A 428 -24.94 -7.75 9.91
N PRO A 429 -24.16 -6.66 10.01
CA PRO A 429 -24.13 -5.58 9.03
C PRO A 429 -23.65 -6.04 7.66
N SER A 430 -22.77 -7.04 7.56
CA SER A 430 -22.32 -7.56 6.27
C SER A 430 -23.45 -8.32 5.54
N ASN A 431 -24.26 -9.09 6.27
CA ASN A 431 -25.44 -9.74 5.68
C ASN A 431 -26.49 -8.72 5.27
N ALA A 432 -26.73 -7.71 6.12
CA ALA A 432 -27.65 -6.62 5.81
C ALA A 432 -27.21 -5.83 4.56
N GLY A 433 -25.94 -5.42 4.46
CA GLY A 433 -25.41 -4.71 3.30
C GLY A 433 -25.49 -5.52 2.01
N ASN A 434 -25.11 -6.80 2.03
CA ASN A 434 -25.28 -7.72 0.90
C ASN A 434 -26.75 -7.85 0.50
N GLY A 435 -27.62 -7.97 1.50
CA GLY A 435 -29.06 -8.03 1.34
C GLY A 435 -29.63 -6.80 0.64
N VAL A 436 -29.23 -5.60 1.05
CA VAL A 436 -29.72 -4.37 0.42
C VAL A 436 -29.30 -4.28 -1.05
N MET A 437 -28.06 -4.67 -1.38
CA MET A 437 -27.61 -4.70 -2.78
C MET A 437 -28.48 -5.65 -3.62
N LEU A 438 -28.77 -6.85 -3.11
CA LEU A 438 -29.63 -7.84 -3.79
C LEU A 438 -31.07 -7.32 -3.92
N LEU A 439 -31.67 -6.83 -2.84
CA LEU A 439 -33.04 -6.32 -2.83
C LEU A 439 -33.22 -5.15 -3.80
N SER A 440 -32.27 -4.21 -3.81
CA SER A 440 -32.27 -3.10 -4.77
C SER A 440 -32.22 -3.62 -6.21
N ALA A 441 -31.27 -4.51 -6.53
CA ALA A 441 -31.13 -5.06 -7.88
C ALA A 441 -32.34 -5.92 -8.33
N LEU A 442 -33.12 -6.45 -7.38
CA LEU A 442 -34.37 -7.18 -7.62
C LEU A 442 -35.63 -6.29 -7.59
N GLY A 443 -35.48 -4.97 -7.40
CA GLY A 443 -36.59 -4.02 -7.33
C GLY A 443 -37.45 -4.13 -6.05
N GLN A 444 -36.97 -4.84 -5.03
CA GLN A 444 -37.66 -5.02 -3.75
C GLN A 444 -37.41 -3.83 -2.82
N LEU A 445 -37.79 -2.63 -3.25
CA LEU A 445 -37.36 -1.37 -2.64
C LEU A 445 -37.87 -1.19 -1.22
N ASP A 446 -39.10 -1.60 -0.90
CA ASP A 446 -39.63 -1.49 0.46
C ASP A 446 -38.82 -2.30 1.46
N ALA A 447 -38.46 -3.54 1.10
CA ALA A 447 -37.58 -4.36 1.90
C ALA A 447 -36.17 -3.78 1.96
N ALA A 448 -35.66 -3.24 0.85
CA ALA A 448 -34.33 -2.63 0.79
C ALA A 448 -34.21 -1.43 1.74
N PHE A 449 -35.20 -0.52 1.74
CA PHE A 449 -35.26 0.61 2.67
C PHE A 449 -35.41 0.15 4.11
N ALA A 450 -36.27 -0.83 4.38
CA ALA A 450 -36.48 -1.30 5.75
C ALA A 450 -35.21 -1.93 6.38
N VAL A 451 -34.41 -2.66 5.58
CA VAL A 451 -33.10 -3.16 6.03
C VAL A 451 -32.09 -2.02 6.15
N THR A 452 -32.10 -1.07 5.22
CA THR A 452 -31.18 0.09 5.23
C THR A 452 -31.38 0.98 6.44
N ASP A 453 -32.64 1.30 6.79
CA ASP A 453 -32.98 2.13 7.96
C ASP A 453 -32.57 1.42 9.26
N SER A 454 -32.80 0.10 9.34
CA SER A 454 -32.42 -0.68 10.51
C SER A 454 -30.91 -0.78 10.65
N LEU A 455 -30.19 -0.92 9.53
CA LEU A 455 -28.75 -0.94 9.49
C LEU A 455 -28.19 0.42 9.86
N LEU A 456 -28.39 1.45 9.04
CA LEU A 456 -27.65 2.70 9.13
C LEU A 456 -28.22 3.65 10.19
N LEU A 457 -29.54 3.75 10.31
CA LEU A 457 -30.22 4.68 11.22
C LEU A 457 -30.61 4.05 12.55
N ARG A 458 -30.44 2.72 12.71
CA ARG A 458 -30.88 1.96 13.90
C ARG A 458 -32.39 2.12 14.16
N ARG A 459 -33.18 2.22 13.08
CA ARG A 459 -34.64 2.35 13.12
C ARG A 459 -35.29 1.19 12.41
N GLY A 460 -36.29 0.58 13.02
CA GLY A 460 -37.01 -0.55 12.43
C GLY A 460 -36.79 -1.86 13.19
N LYS A 461 -37.19 -2.97 12.57
CA LYS A 461 -37.37 -4.27 13.23
C LYS A 461 -36.37 -5.34 12.85
N TYR A 462 -35.40 -5.02 11.98
CA TYR A 462 -34.55 -6.04 11.36
C TYR A 462 -33.18 -6.16 12.03
N ILE A 463 -32.68 -5.12 12.67
CA ILE A 463 -31.34 -5.07 13.27
C ILE A 463 -31.44 -4.28 14.56
N ASP A 464 -31.37 -5.01 15.68
CA ASP A 464 -31.44 -4.42 17.02
C ASP A 464 -30.12 -3.75 17.41
N ASP A 465 -28.99 -4.41 17.11
CA ASP A 465 -27.66 -3.85 17.30
C ASP A 465 -26.75 -4.13 16.09
N PRO A 466 -26.56 -3.16 15.17
CA PRO A 466 -25.72 -3.33 13.98
C PRO A 466 -24.22 -3.45 14.30
N ARG A 467 -23.84 -3.28 15.57
CA ARG A 467 -22.49 -3.55 16.04
C ARG A 467 -22.22 -5.05 16.17
N VAL A 468 -23.20 -5.94 16.07
CA VAL A 468 -22.94 -7.38 16.09
C VAL A 468 -22.63 -7.85 14.68
N SER A 469 -21.40 -8.34 14.45
CA SER A 469 -20.96 -8.90 13.17
C SER A 469 -21.58 -10.26 12.88
N ASN A 470 -21.38 -10.75 11.64
CA ASN A 470 -21.92 -12.04 11.18
C ASN A 470 -21.52 -13.24 12.06
N ASP A 471 -20.34 -13.21 12.68
CA ASP A 471 -19.84 -14.27 13.55
C ASP A 471 -20.16 -14.04 15.04
N GLY A 472 -21.03 -13.07 15.34
CA GLY A 472 -21.47 -12.74 16.69
C GLY A 472 -20.51 -11.84 17.47
N ARG A 473 -19.39 -11.40 16.87
CA ARG A 473 -18.45 -10.48 17.53
C ARG A 473 -18.98 -9.06 17.53
N LEU A 474 -18.69 -8.30 18.58
CA LEU A 474 -19.02 -6.88 18.62
C LEU A 474 -17.98 -6.05 17.85
N ILE A 475 -18.48 -5.20 16.95
CA ILE A 475 -17.77 -4.23 16.15
C ILE A 475 -17.78 -2.90 16.89
N ASN A 476 -16.59 -2.42 17.25
CA ASN A 476 -16.45 -1.21 18.06
C ASN A 476 -16.22 0.06 17.25
N SER A 477 -15.85 -0.07 15.97
CA SER A 477 -15.82 1.08 15.07
C SER A 477 -17.20 1.33 14.47
N GLU A 478 -17.51 2.58 14.14
CA GLU A 478 -18.68 2.89 13.32
C GLU A 478 -18.44 2.63 11.82
N GLY A 479 -17.34 1.93 11.47
CA GLY A 479 -16.98 1.61 10.09
C GLY A 479 -18.06 0.79 9.35
N TRP A 480 -18.88 0.04 10.08
CA TRP A 480 -20.03 -0.69 9.53
C TRP A 480 -21.12 0.23 8.96
N ARG A 481 -21.18 1.51 9.39
CA ARG A 481 -22.10 2.53 8.84
C ARG A 481 -21.56 3.21 7.59
N ARG A 482 -20.34 2.89 7.12
CA ARG A 482 -19.84 3.52 5.90
C ARG A 482 -20.80 3.18 4.75
N THR A 483 -21.23 4.24 4.06
CA THR A 483 -22.31 4.25 3.06
C THR A 483 -21.81 3.97 1.65
N GLN A 484 -20.58 3.53 1.46
CA GLN A 484 -19.96 3.39 0.14
C GLN A 484 -20.72 2.44 -0.79
N TRP A 485 -21.40 1.44 -0.23
CA TRP A 485 -22.23 0.48 -0.96
C TRP A 485 -23.58 1.07 -1.40
N LEU A 486 -24.01 2.22 -0.89
CA LEU A 486 -25.12 2.98 -1.45
C LEU A 486 -24.74 3.60 -2.81
N PHE A 487 -23.45 3.82 -3.08
CA PHE A 487 -22.95 4.51 -4.28
C PHE A 487 -22.25 3.55 -5.25
N ILE A 488 -22.93 2.44 -5.56
CA ILE A 488 -22.50 1.44 -6.56
C ILE A 488 -23.66 1.11 -7.51
N PRO A 489 -23.41 0.45 -8.66
CA PRO A 489 -24.47 0.08 -9.60
C PRO A 489 -25.57 -0.81 -9.01
N ALA A 490 -25.25 -1.74 -8.10
CA ALA A 490 -26.24 -2.64 -7.49
C ALA A 490 -27.35 -1.91 -6.71
N THR A 491 -27.06 -0.72 -6.20
CA THR A 491 -28.00 0.12 -5.42
C THR A 491 -28.67 1.20 -6.26
N GLU A 492 -28.64 1.09 -7.59
CA GLU A 492 -29.23 2.08 -8.50
C GLU A 492 -30.72 2.29 -8.32
N ALA A 493 -31.50 1.22 -8.25
CA ALA A 493 -32.94 1.32 -8.04
C ALA A 493 -33.28 1.97 -6.68
N LEU A 494 -32.57 1.60 -5.60
CA LEU A 494 -32.73 2.22 -4.28
C LEU A 494 -32.43 3.72 -4.33
N ARG A 495 -31.34 4.12 -5.00
CA ARG A 495 -30.96 5.53 -5.14
C ARG A 495 -31.92 6.33 -6.02
N GLY A 496 -32.55 5.70 -7.00
CA GLY A 496 -33.54 6.34 -7.88
C GLY A 496 -34.88 6.64 -7.21
N ASP A 497 -35.14 6.05 -6.04
CA ASP A 497 -36.37 6.26 -5.27
C ASP A 497 -36.30 7.58 -4.46
N PRO A 498 -37.38 8.39 -4.41
CA PRO A 498 -37.43 9.63 -3.63
C PRO A 498 -37.07 9.47 -2.14
N ARG A 499 -37.33 8.31 -1.55
CA ARG A 499 -36.98 8.00 -0.15
C ARG A 499 -35.47 8.05 0.09
N PHE A 500 -34.65 7.86 -0.93
CA PHE A 500 -33.19 7.96 -0.82
C PHE A 500 -32.73 9.36 -0.38
N VAL A 501 -33.45 10.42 -0.79
CA VAL A 501 -33.16 11.79 -0.36
C VAL A 501 -33.36 11.94 1.15
N THR A 502 -34.45 11.36 1.69
CA THR A 502 -34.72 11.36 3.13
C THR A 502 -33.68 10.54 3.89
N LEU A 503 -33.30 9.36 3.38
CA LEU A 503 -32.22 8.57 3.95
C LEU A 503 -30.91 9.38 4.03
N CYS A 504 -30.50 10.05 2.94
CA CYS A 504 -29.29 10.87 2.92
C CYS A 504 -29.35 12.07 3.88
N ARG A 505 -30.54 12.65 4.09
CA ARG A 505 -30.77 13.70 5.10
C ARG A 505 -30.49 13.16 6.50
N ASP A 506 -31.10 12.03 6.84
CA ASP A 506 -31.03 11.42 8.16
C ASP A 506 -29.63 10.87 8.48
N LEU A 507 -28.86 10.53 7.44
CA LEU A 507 -27.44 10.15 7.55
C LEU A 507 -26.49 11.36 7.65
N GLY A 508 -27.00 12.59 7.61
CA GLY A 508 -26.18 13.81 7.63
C GLY A 508 -25.42 14.10 6.33
N LEU A 509 -25.60 13.31 5.27
CA LEU A 509 -24.91 13.48 4.00
C LEU A 509 -25.29 14.80 3.31
N ILE A 510 -26.55 15.23 3.43
CA ILE A 510 -26.99 16.53 2.90
C ILE A 510 -26.25 17.70 3.56
N ASP A 511 -26.05 17.65 4.89
CA ASP A 511 -25.31 18.68 5.61
C ASP A 511 -23.83 18.70 5.18
N TYR A 512 -23.24 17.51 5.00
CA TYR A 512 -21.90 17.38 4.45
C TYR A 512 -21.76 18.01 3.05
N TRP A 513 -22.67 17.73 2.11
CA TRP A 513 -22.61 18.29 0.76
C TRP A 513 -22.79 19.82 0.75
N ARG A 514 -23.63 20.36 1.65
CA ARG A 514 -23.78 21.81 1.84
C ARG A 514 -22.51 22.45 2.37
N LYS A 515 -21.91 21.88 3.42
CA LYS A 515 -20.69 22.41 4.05
C LYS A 515 -19.47 22.33 3.13
N SER A 516 -19.33 21.22 2.40
CA SER A 516 -18.21 21.00 1.47
C SER A 516 -18.36 21.77 0.16
N GLY A 517 -19.59 22.12 -0.24
CA GLY A 517 -19.88 22.62 -1.57
C GLY A 517 -19.70 21.59 -2.69
N GLN A 518 -19.42 20.33 -2.33
CA GLN A 518 -19.19 19.23 -3.26
C GLN A 518 -20.41 18.33 -3.32
N GLN A 519 -20.74 17.88 -4.54
CA GLN A 519 -21.94 17.08 -4.81
C GLN A 519 -21.53 15.63 -5.15
N PRO A 520 -22.43 14.65 -4.96
CA PRO A 520 -22.25 13.33 -5.54
C PRO A 520 -22.07 13.40 -7.07
N ASP A 521 -21.29 12.48 -7.64
CA ASP A 521 -21.10 12.44 -9.09
C ASP A 521 -22.44 12.24 -9.82
N ALA A 522 -22.61 12.93 -10.95
CA ALA A 522 -23.88 12.94 -11.69
C ALA A 522 -24.38 11.53 -12.07
N PHE A 523 -23.46 10.60 -12.39
CA PHE A 523 -23.81 9.24 -12.80
C PHE A 523 -24.24 8.34 -11.63
N ILE A 524 -23.96 8.71 -10.37
CA ILE A 524 -24.24 7.88 -9.19
C ILE A 524 -25.24 8.52 -8.21
N ARG A 525 -25.61 9.79 -8.41
CA ARG A 525 -26.43 10.57 -7.45
C ARG A 525 -27.89 10.08 -7.30
N GLY A 526 -28.45 9.40 -8.31
CA GLY A 526 -29.86 8.96 -8.28
C GLY A 526 -30.86 10.12 -8.16
N ALA A 527 -31.81 10.01 -7.23
CA ALA A 527 -32.85 11.00 -6.94
C ALA A 527 -32.36 12.27 -6.23
N LEU A 528 -31.08 12.33 -5.85
CA LEU A 528 -30.50 13.51 -5.22
C LEU A 528 -30.51 14.70 -6.20
N PRO A 529 -30.85 15.92 -5.76
CA PRO A 529 -30.80 17.11 -6.59
C PRO A 529 -29.38 17.39 -7.07
N ALA A 530 -29.26 18.18 -8.13
CA ALA A 530 -27.96 18.56 -8.67
C ALA A 530 -27.15 19.51 -7.75
N LYS A 531 -27.83 20.19 -6.80
CA LYS A 531 -27.27 21.13 -5.83
C LYS A 531 -28.09 21.07 -4.53
N PHE A 532 -27.45 21.27 -3.38
CA PHE A 532 -28.05 21.18 -2.03
C PHE A 532 -28.06 22.48 -1.25
#